data_AF-A0A5E6NNK5-F1
#
_entry.id   AF-A0A5E6NNK5-F1
#
_cell.length_a   1.000
_cell.length_b   1.000
_cell.length_c   1.000
_cell.angle_alpha   90.00
_cell.angle_beta   90.00
_cell.angle_gamma   90.00
#
_symmetry.space_group_name_H-M   'P 1'
#
loop_
_entity.id
_entity.type
_entity.pdbx_description
1 polymer ?
#
loop_
_entity_poly.entity_id
_entity_poly.type
_entity_poly.pdbx_seq_one_letter_code
_entity_poly.pdbx_strand_id
1 'polypeptide(L)' 'MPALVAIRYNPLMLDLYERLQQKGKPKKVALCAVMRKLLVISYGVLKSGQPFDVNYAK' A
#
# COMPACT_ATOMS: atom_id res chain seq x y z
N MET A 1 -7.52 -9.20 7.95
CA MET A 1 -7.22 -7.79 7.61
C MET A 1 -6.33 -7.73 6.37
N PRO A 2 -6.76 -7.07 5.27
CA PRO A 2 -6.03 -7.05 4.00
C PRO A 2 -4.67 -6.34 4.08
N ALA A 3 -4.53 -5.29 4.90
CA ALA A 3 -3.26 -4.58 5.06
C ALA A 3 -2.13 -5.45 5.65
N LEU A 4 -2.44 -6.37 6.57
CA LEU A 4 -1.45 -7.29 7.14
C LEU A 4 -0.96 -8.31 6.11
N VAL A 5 -1.87 -8.81 5.27
CA VAL A 5 -1.53 -9.70 4.15
C VAL A 5 -0.69 -8.95 3.12
N ALA A 6 -1.06 -7.72 2.79
CA ALA A 6 -0.30 -6.88 1.86
C ALA A 6 1.13 -6.63 2.35
N ILE A 7 1.34 -6.30 3.62
CA ILE A 7 2.70 -6.14 4.19
C ILE A 7 3.52 -7.43 4.11
N ARG A 8 2.88 -8.60 4.27
CA ARG A 8 3.57 -9.89 4.29
C ARG A 8 3.96 -10.41 2.90
N TYR A 9 3.13 -10.16 1.89
CA TYR A 9 3.30 -10.74 0.56
C TYR A 9 3.65 -9.73 -0.55
N ASN A 10 3.46 -8.44 -0.31
CA ASN A 10 3.75 -7.40 -1.29
C ASN A 10 4.93 -6.54 -0.81
N PRO A 11 6.13 -6.66 -1.44
CA PRO A 11 7.32 -5.93 -1.03
C PRO A 11 7.12 -4.40 -1.08
N LEU A 12 6.32 -3.88 -2.02
CA LEU A 12 6.03 -2.43 -2.09
C LEU A 12 5.28 -1.91 -0.86
N MET A 13 4.43 -2.76 -0.28
CA MET A 13 3.64 -2.42 0.90
C MET A 13 4.46 -2.59 2.18
N LEU A 14 5.38 -3.55 2.21
CA LEU A 14 6.38 -3.71 3.26
C LEU A 14 7.29 -2.48 3.32
N ASP A 15 7.87 -2.07 2.18
CA ASP A 15 8.75 -0.90 2.10
C ASP A 15 8.04 0.37 2.60
N LEU A 16 6.77 0.56 2.22
CA LEU A 16 5.99 1.70 2.69
C LEU A 16 5.79 1.66 4.21
N TYR A 17 5.50 0.48 4.75
CA TYR A 17 5.30 0.28 6.18
C TYR A 17 6.58 0.50 6.97
N GLU A 18 7.70 -0.11 6.56
CA GLU A 18 9.01 0.01 7.18
C GLU A 18 9.53 1.45 7.10
N ARG A 19 9.39 2.12 5.95
CA ARG A 19 9.80 3.53 5.81
C ARG A 19 9.03 4.44 6.77
N LEU A 20 7.76 4.16 7.05
CA LEU A 20 6.98 4.94 8.01
C LEU A 20 7.37 4.61 9.45
N GLN A 21 7.70 3.36 9.75
CA GLN A 21 8.21 2.96 11.07
C GLN A 21 9.59 3.56 11.35
N GLN A 22 10.50 3.55 10.38
CA GLN A 22 11.83 4.17 10.48
C GLN A 22 11.74 5.67 10.73
N LYS A 23 10.68 6.33 10.22
CA LYS A 23 10.36 7.74 10.52
C LYS A 23 9.76 7.95 11.92
N GLY A 24 9.75 6.94 12.79
CA GLY A 24 9.23 7.01 14.15
C GLY A 24 7.71 7.02 14.25
N LYS A 25 6.97 6.69 13.18
CA LYS A 25 5.50 6.70 13.23
C LYS A 25 4.98 5.48 14.00
N PRO A 26 3.90 5.63 14.77
CA PRO A 26 3.31 4.51 15.49
C PRO A 26 2.79 3.46 14.51
N LYS A 27 2.89 2.18 14.89
CA LYS A 27 2.56 1.02 14.03
C LYS A 27 1.15 1.11 13.43
N LYS A 28 0.18 1.61 14.19
CA LYS A 28 -1.21 1.82 13.72
C LYS A 28 -1.29 2.82 12.57
N VAL A 29 -0.52 3.91 12.62
CA VAL A 29 -0.49 4.92 11.55
C VAL A 29 0.17 4.36 10.29
N ALA A 30 1.24 3.58 10.43
CA ALA A 30 1.86 2.89 9.30
C ALA A 30 0.88 1.91 8.65
N LEU A 31 0.10 1.17 9.44
CA LEU A 31 -0.93 0.26 8.94
C LEU A 31 -2.06 1.01 8.21
N CYS A 32 -2.56 2.12 8.77
CA CYS A 32 -3.55 2.98 8.11
C CYS A 32 -3.04 3.53 6.77
N ALA A 33 -1.76 3.87 6.67
CA ALA A 33 -1.17 4.33 5.41
C ALA A 33 -1.16 3.22 4.34
N VAL A 34 -0.86 1.97 4.72
CA VAL A 34 -0.98 0.80 3.82
C VAL A 34 -2.44 0.59 3.39
N MET A 35 -3.40 0.67 4.32
CA MET A 35 -4.83 0.58 3.99
C MET A 35 -5.24 1.64 2.95
N ARG A 36 -4.85 2.90 3.16
CA ARG A 36 -5.15 3.98 2.21
C ARG A 36 -4.51 3.73 0.85
N LYS A 37 -3.26 3.24 0.81
CA LYS A 37 -2.56 2.93 -0.45
C LYS A 37 -3.30 1.85 -1.25
N LEU A 38 -3.76 0.79 -0.58
CA LEU A 38 -4.54 -0.28 -1.20
C LEU A 38 -5.85 0.25 -1.81
N LEU A 39 -6.60 1.05 -1.05
CA LEU A 39 -7.86 1.63 -1.53
C LEU A 39 -7.65 2.53 -2.76
N VAL A 40 -6.60 3.36 -2.76
CA VAL A 40 -6.28 4.23 -3.89
C VAL A 40 -5.91 3.41 -5.13
N ILE A 41 -5.17 2.31 -4.97
CA ILE A 41 -4.84 1.42 -6.09
C ILE A 41 -6.10 0.76 -6.65
N SER A 42 -6.94 0.18 -5.79
CA SER A 42 -8.18 -0.45 -6.22
C SER A 42 -9.10 0.55 -6.93
N TYR A 43 -9.25 1.75 -6.38
CA TYR A 43 -10.01 2.82 -7.01
C TYR A 43 -9.39 3.25 -8.35
N GLY A 44 -8.07 3.36 -8.43
CA GLY A 44 -7.34 3.70 -9.66
C GLY A 44 -7.61 2.70 -10.79
N VAL A 45 -7.50 1.40 -10.49
CA VAL A 45 -7.78 0.29 -11.43
C VAL A 45 -9.23 0.33 -11.90
N LEU A 46 -10.18 0.47 -10.98
CA LEU A 46 -11.61 0.56 -11.32
C LEU A 46 -11.92 1.79 -12.18
N LYS A 47 -11.26 2.93 -11.91
CA LYS A 47 -11.48 4.17 -12.65
C LYS A 47 -10.82 4.19 -14.02
N SER A 48 -9.63 3.61 -14.16
CA SER A 48 -8.90 3.57 -15.45
C SER A 48 -9.39 2.46 -16.37
N GLY A 49 -10.04 1.42 -15.82
CA GLY A 49 -10.37 0.20 -16.55
C GLY A 49 -9.13 -0.60 -16.98
N GLN A 50 -7.94 -0.19 -16.54
CA GLN A 50 -6.68 -0.89 -16.83
C GLN A 50 -6.34 -1.82 -15.65
N PRO A 51 -5.86 -3.04 -15.92
CA PRO A 51 -5.38 -3.94 -14.88
C PRO A 51 -4.29 -3.29 -14.02
N PHE A 52 -4.16 -3.77 -12.78
CA PHE A 52 -3.09 -3.34 -11.89
C PHE A 52 -1.72 -3.66 -12.51
N ASP A 53 -0.87 -2.64 -12.63
CA ASP A 53 0.52 -2.77 -13.06
C ASP A 53 1.45 -2.25 -11.95
N VAL A 54 2.43 -3.08 -11.58
CA VAL A 54 3.45 -2.78 -10.57
C VAL A 54 4.38 -1.66 -11.03
N ASN A 55 4.63 -1.56 -12.34
CA ASN A 55 5.54 -0.59 -12.95
C ASN A 55 4.80 0.60 -13.56
N TYR A 56 3.56 0.86 -13.13
CA TYR A 56 2.78 1.99 -13.62
C TYR A 56 3.46 3.33 -13.26
N ALA A 57 4.26 3.84 -14.19
CA ALA A 57 4.81 5.18 -14.18
C ALA A 57 3.91 6.05 -15.06
N LYS A 58 3.30 7.06 -14.46
CA LYS A 58 2.52 8.06 -15.17
C LYS A 58 3.42 9.21 -15.59
#